data_AF-A0A7C1EK63-F1
#
_entry.id   AF-A0A7C1EK63-F1
#
_cell.length_a   1.000
_cell.length_b   1.000
_cell.length_c   1.000
_cell.angle_alpha   90.00
_cell.angle_beta   90.00
_cell.angle_gamma   90.00
#
_symmetry.space_group_name_H-M   'P 1'
#
loop_
_entity.id
_entity.type
_entity.pdbx_description
1 polymer ?
#
loop_
_entity_poly.entity_id
_entity_poly.type
_entity_poly.pdbx_seq_one_letter_code
_entity_poly.pdbx_strand_id
1 'polypeptide(L)'
;MCVYCKAASAVLDVLWDDTEFRAYFHDLGFELSDLGPLTHDIFVPAYLNVKRQLGGGALEMLEAQVTEDLLSPLYQRPHFREIWDVWDQATREEFLREQSEMQLGLLLVMAYDRQLTEAYKQAFLRYMRKR
;
A
#
# COMPACT_ATOMS: atom_id res chain seq x y z
N MET A 1 -1.33 -5.80 12.33
CA MET A 1 -1.32 -5.86 10.85
C MET A 1 -0.03 -5.21 10.39
N CYS A 2 0.79 -5.87 9.56
CA CYS A 2 2.08 -5.30 9.12
C CYS A 2 1.86 -4.03 8.28
N VAL A 3 2.76 -3.04 8.38
CA VAL A 3 2.74 -1.78 7.61
C VAL A 3 2.52 -2.04 6.11
N TYR A 4 3.23 -3.01 5.55
CA TYR A 4 3.09 -3.36 4.13
C TYR A 4 1.74 -4.01 3.80
N CYS A 5 1.08 -4.67 4.74
CA CYS A 5 -0.28 -5.20 4.51
C CYS A 5 -1.29 -4.07 4.33
N LYS A 6 -1.17 -2.99 5.12
CA LYS A 6 -2.03 -1.81 4.96
C LYS A 6 -1.81 -1.14 3.61
N ALA A 7 -0.55 -0.93 3.21
CA ALA A 7 -0.21 -0.35 1.92
C ALA A 7 -0.68 -1.23 0.74
N ALA A 8 -0.40 -2.54 0.77
CA ALA A 8 -0.84 -3.47 -0.26
C ALA A 8 -2.37 -3.60 -0.33
N SER A 9 -3.06 -3.55 0.81
CA SER A 9 -4.53 -3.52 0.85
C SER A 9 -5.08 -2.24 0.23
N ALA A 10 -4.53 -1.08 0.57
CA ALA A 10 -4.97 0.19 0.00
C ALA A 10 -4.75 0.23 -1.53
N VAL A 11 -3.62 -0.31 -2.02
CA VAL A 11 -3.37 -0.48 -3.45
C VAL A 11 -4.40 -1.44 -4.07
N LEU A 12 -4.69 -2.57 -3.42
CA LEU A 12 -5.69 -3.53 -3.90
C LEU A 12 -7.07 -2.88 -4.03
N ASP A 13 -7.48 -2.10 -3.03
CA ASP A 13 -8.77 -1.41 -3.02
C ASP A 13 -8.87 -0.42 -4.19
N VAL A 14 -7.82 0.38 -4.43
CA VAL A 14 -7.79 1.32 -5.57
C VAL A 14 -7.81 0.58 -6.90
N LEU A 15 -7.04 -0.51 -7.04
CA LEU A 15 -7.06 -1.33 -8.26
C LEU A 15 -8.42 -2.01 -8.47
N TRP A 16 -9.15 -2.33 -7.41
CA TRP A 16 -10.46 -2.97 -7.50
C TRP A 16 -11.55 -2.06 -8.09
N ASP A 17 -11.36 -0.74 -8.01
CA ASP A 17 -12.24 0.22 -8.68
C ASP A 17 -12.09 0.16 -10.21
N ASP A 18 -10.94 -0.29 -10.73
CA ASP A 18 -10.73 -0.55 -12.15
C ASP A 18 -11.54 -1.76 -12.63
N THR A 19 -12.33 -1.55 -13.69
CA THR A 19 -13.28 -2.57 -14.18
C THR A 19 -12.58 -3.76 -14.81
N GLU A 20 -11.44 -3.57 -15.49
CA GLU A 20 -10.69 -4.66 -16.13
C GLU A 20 -9.94 -5.50 -15.10
N PHE A 21 -9.39 -4.85 -14.07
CA PHE A 21 -8.76 -5.54 -12.94
C PHE A 21 -9.79 -6.38 -12.18
N ARG A 22 -10.94 -5.78 -11.83
CA ARG A 22 -12.00 -6.49 -11.13
C ARG A 22 -12.57 -7.65 -11.96
N ALA A 23 -12.85 -7.43 -13.26
CA ALA A 23 -13.35 -8.48 -14.14
C ALA A 23 -12.41 -9.69 -14.20
N TYR A 24 -11.09 -9.46 -14.24
CA TYR A 24 -10.10 -10.55 -14.23
C TYR A 24 -10.25 -11.49 -13.02
N PHE A 25 -10.51 -10.97 -11.82
CA PHE A 25 -10.68 -11.82 -10.62
C PHE A 25 -12.06 -12.50 -10.59
N HIS A 26 -13.13 -11.81 -11.01
CA HIS A 26 -14.45 -12.43 -11.12
C HIS A 26 -14.48 -13.57 -12.14
N ASP A 27 -13.78 -13.44 -13.28
CA ASP A 27 -13.67 -14.51 -14.28
C ASP A 27 -12.97 -15.77 -13.71
N LEU A 28 -12.16 -15.59 -12.67
CA LEU A 28 -11.52 -16.67 -11.90
C LEU A 28 -12.37 -17.16 -10.71
N GLY A 29 -13.53 -16.54 -10.46
CA GLY A 29 -14.46 -16.88 -9.39
C GLY A 29 -14.11 -16.29 -8.01
N PHE A 30 -13.37 -15.17 -7.97
CA PHE A 30 -12.96 -14.53 -6.72
C PHE A 30 -13.56 -13.12 -6.57
N GLU A 31 -13.99 -12.80 -5.36
CA GLU A 31 -14.41 -11.46 -4.92
C GLU A 31 -13.30 -10.76 -4.11
N LEU A 32 -13.41 -9.45 -3.90
CA LEU A 32 -12.44 -8.69 -3.09
C LEU A 32 -12.26 -9.29 -1.68
N SER A 33 -13.35 -9.77 -1.08
CA SER A 33 -13.31 -10.41 0.25
C SER A 33 -12.48 -11.69 0.27
N ASP A 34 -12.36 -12.40 -0.84
CA ASP A 34 -11.55 -13.61 -0.96
C ASP A 34 -10.05 -13.27 -1.10
N LEU A 35 -9.75 -12.05 -1.59
CA LEU A 35 -8.39 -11.56 -1.77
C LEU A 35 -7.78 -11.02 -0.48
N GLY A 36 -8.59 -10.45 0.42
CA GLY A 36 -8.13 -9.88 1.69
C GLY A 36 -7.27 -10.81 2.56
N PRO A 37 -7.66 -12.08 2.78
CA PRO A 37 -6.84 -13.07 3.48
C PRO A 37 -5.49 -13.35 2.81
N LEU A 38 -5.38 -13.09 1.50
CA LEU A 38 -4.18 -13.35 0.71
C LEU A 38 -3.21 -12.15 0.67
N THR A 39 -3.58 -11.01 1.25
CA THR A 39 -2.78 -9.78 1.21
C THR A 39 -1.37 -9.99 1.73
N HIS A 40 -1.20 -10.70 2.85
CA HIS A 40 0.13 -10.92 3.41
C HIS A 40 1.01 -11.80 2.52
N ASP A 41 0.47 -12.90 2.00
CA ASP A 41 1.27 -13.94 1.34
C ASP A 41 1.46 -13.69 -0.17
N ILE A 42 0.56 -12.92 -0.79
CA ILE A 42 0.54 -12.70 -2.24
C ILE A 42 0.81 -11.24 -2.58
N PHE A 43 0.01 -10.32 -2.06
CA PHE A 43 0.00 -8.93 -2.52
C PHE A 43 1.13 -8.10 -1.91
N VAL A 44 1.53 -8.35 -0.66
CA VAL A 44 2.70 -7.72 -0.04
C VAL A 44 3.99 -8.03 -0.81
N PRO A 45 4.34 -9.29 -1.15
CA PRO A 45 5.50 -9.57 -1.97
C PRO A 45 5.46 -8.91 -3.36
N ALA A 46 4.27 -8.84 -3.98
CA ALA A 46 4.09 -8.20 -5.28
C ALA A 46 4.33 -6.69 -5.21
N TYR A 47 3.72 -6.03 -4.23
CA TYR A 47 3.91 -4.62 -3.92
C TYR A 47 5.39 -4.29 -3.68
N LEU A 48 6.06 -5.03 -2.79
CA LEU A 48 7.48 -4.83 -2.47
C LEU A 48 8.40 -5.09 -3.67
N ASN A 49 8.00 -5.94 -4.60
CA ASN A 49 8.76 -6.15 -5.83
C ASN A 49 8.69 -4.91 -6.74
N VAL A 50 7.50 -4.35 -6.94
CA VAL A 50 7.34 -3.10 -7.71
C VAL A 50 8.09 -1.95 -7.03
N LYS A 51 7.91 -1.77 -5.71
CA LYS A 51 8.62 -0.75 -4.94
C LYS A 51 10.15 -0.85 -5.11
N ARG A 52 10.71 -2.08 -5.05
CA ARG A 52 12.16 -2.30 -5.24
C ARG A 52 12.64 -2.00 -6.67
N GLN A 53 11.83 -2.28 -7.68
CA GLN A 53 12.15 -1.94 -9.07
C GLN A 53 12.21 -0.44 -9.31
N LEU A 54 11.47 0.33 -8.51
CA LEU A 54 11.49 1.79 -8.49
C LEU A 54 12.60 2.36 -7.60
N GLY A 55 13.37 1.51 -6.90
CA GLY A 55 14.41 1.91 -5.96
C GLY A 55 15.50 2.78 -6.59
N GLY A 56 15.95 3.79 -5.84
CA GLY A 56 16.86 4.85 -6.24
C GLY A 56 16.38 6.21 -5.75
N GLY A 57 17.09 7.30 -6.09
CA GLY A 57 16.82 8.64 -5.53
C GLY A 57 15.38 9.15 -5.68
N ALA A 58 14.62 8.70 -6.69
CA ALA A 58 13.22 9.08 -6.87
C ALA A 58 12.29 8.53 -5.78
N LEU A 59 12.54 7.31 -5.30
CA LEU A 59 11.78 6.70 -4.19
C LEU A 59 12.10 7.42 -2.88
N GLU A 60 13.38 7.73 -2.66
CA GLU A 60 13.86 8.42 -1.47
C GLU A 60 13.31 9.85 -1.37
N MET A 61 13.22 10.56 -2.50
CA MET A 61 12.58 11.88 -2.58
C MET A 61 11.06 11.82 -2.31
N LEU A 62 10.37 10.80 -2.84
CA LEU A 62 8.95 10.57 -2.58
C LEU A 62 8.70 10.25 -1.10
N GLU A 63 9.52 9.39 -0.48
CA GLU A 63 9.40 9.03 0.94
C GLU A 63 9.63 10.25 1.86
N ALA A 64 10.58 11.13 1.52
CA ALA A 64 10.83 12.37 2.23
C ALA A 64 9.65 13.35 2.10
N GLN A 65 9.15 13.58 0.88
CA GLN A 65 8.02 14.48 0.61
C GLN A 65 6.74 14.02 1.32
N VAL A 66 6.47 12.71 1.28
CA VAL A 66 5.30 12.10 1.94
C VAL A 66 5.29 12.38 3.44
N THR A 67 6.45 12.35 4.10
CA THR A 67 6.55 12.54 5.55
C THR A 67 6.23 14.00 5.95
N GLU A 68 6.72 14.97 5.18
CA GLU A 68 6.44 16.40 5.42
C GLU A 68 4.98 16.77 5.10
N ASP A 69 4.46 16.25 3.98
CA ASP A 69 3.10 16.51 3.49
C ASP A 69 2.02 15.85 4.36
N LEU A 70 2.31 14.69 4.97
CA LEU A 70 1.39 14.01 5.92
C LEU A 70 1.33 14.70 7.28
N LEU A 71 2.49 15.05 7.84
CA LEU A 71 2.57 15.53 9.22
C LEU A 71 2.03 16.94 9.37
N SER A 72 2.35 17.85 8.46
CA SER A 72 2.02 19.27 8.60
C SER A 72 0.51 19.52 8.75
N PRO A 73 -0.38 18.92 7.93
CA PRO A 73 -1.82 19.10 8.07
C PRO A 73 -2.41 18.44 9.31
N LEU A 74 -1.87 17.29 9.74
CA LEU A 74 -2.32 16.59 10.94
C LEU A 74 -1.94 17.36 12.20
N TYR A 75 -0.70 17.86 12.27
CA TYR A 75 -0.20 18.62 13.42
C TYR A 75 -0.90 19.98 13.62
N GLN A 76 -1.57 20.50 12.59
CA GLN A 76 -2.44 21.67 12.69
C GLN A 76 -3.78 21.37 13.39
N ARG A 77 -4.16 20.10 13.56
CA ARG A 77 -5.40 19.70 14.25
C ARG A 77 -5.15 19.62 15.77
N PRO A 78 -5.90 20.37 16.61
CA PRO A 78 -5.66 20.43 18.06
C PRO A 78 -5.63 19.05 18.73
N HIS A 79 -6.61 18.19 18.43
CA HIS A 79 -6.71 16.85 19.02
C HIS A 79 -5.58 15.91 18.61
N PHE A 80 -5.05 16.05 17.39
CA PHE A 80 -3.90 15.25 16.96
C PHE A 80 -2.64 15.68 17.68
N ARG A 81 -2.43 16.99 17.87
CA ARG A 81 -1.28 17.53 18.61
C ARG A 81 -1.26 17.03 20.06
N GLU A 82 -2.40 17.07 20.74
CA GLU A 82 -2.55 16.56 22.10
C GLU A 82 -2.15 15.09 22.23
N ILE A 83 -2.60 14.25 21.28
CA ILE A 83 -2.27 12.83 21.26
C ILE A 83 -0.78 12.61 20.89
N TRP A 84 -0.30 13.36 19.90
CA TRP A 84 1.08 13.30 19.42
C TRP A 84 2.08 13.61 20.54
N ASP A 85 1.83 14.64 21.34
CA ASP A 85 2.71 15.07 22.42
C ASP A 85 2.78 14.03 23.57
N VAL A 86 1.75 13.21 23.73
CA VAL A 86 1.68 12.13 24.74
C VAL A 86 2.36 10.83 24.27
N TRP A 87 2.45 10.60 22.96
CA TRP A 87 3.12 9.43 22.42
C TRP A 87 4.62 9.41 22.72
N ASP A 88 5.15 8.22 23.01
CA ASP A 88 6.59 8.01 23.04
C ASP A 88 7.19 8.05 21.63
N GLN A 89 8.51 8.13 21.57
CA GLN A 89 9.24 8.24 20.30
C GLN A 89 8.99 7.04 19.38
N ALA A 90 8.94 5.82 19.94
CA ALA A 90 8.74 4.60 19.17
C ALA A 90 7.35 4.58 18.48
N THR A 91 6.31 5.01 19.20
CA THR A 91 4.94 5.11 18.67
C THR A 91 4.85 6.14 17.55
N ARG A 92 5.52 7.29 17.69
CA ARG A 92 5.57 8.31 16.64
C ARG A 92 6.28 7.79 15.39
N GLU A 93 7.41 7.11 15.55
CA GLU A 93 8.16 6.51 14.44
C GLU A 93 7.35 5.43 13.73
N GLU A 94 6.64 4.57 14.47
CA GLU A 94 5.77 3.56 13.89
C GLU A 94 4.59 4.18 13.14
N PHE A 95 3.96 5.21 13.72
CA PHE A 95 2.89 5.96 13.06
C PHE A 95 3.38 6.58 11.75
N LEU A 96 4.52 7.27 11.77
CA LEU A 96 5.09 7.88 10.57
C LEU A 96 5.41 6.85 9.51
N ARG A 97 6.08 5.78 9.90
CA ARG A 97 6.39 4.68 8.98
C ARG A 97 5.13 4.11 8.35
N GLU A 98 4.08 3.90 9.14
CA GLU A 98 2.83 3.35 8.65
C GLU A 98 2.12 4.30 7.68
N GLN A 99 1.96 5.56 8.08
CA GLN A 99 1.28 6.57 7.25
C GLN A 99 2.07 6.84 5.96
N SER A 100 3.40 6.95 6.06
CA SER A 100 4.25 7.17 4.89
C SER A 100 4.18 6.00 3.92
N GLU A 101 4.19 4.75 4.39
CA GLU A 101 4.07 3.60 3.49
C GLU A 101 2.67 3.51 2.84
N MET A 102 1.62 3.82 3.61
CA MET A 102 0.26 3.87 3.05
C MET A 102 0.12 4.92 1.95
N GLN A 103 0.58 6.15 2.22
CA GLN A 103 0.51 7.23 1.24
C GLN A 103 1.40 6.95 0.03
N LEU A 104 2.57 6.37 0.24
CA LEU A 104 3.43 5.91 -0.85
C LEU A 104 2.71 4.85 -1.70
N GLY A 105 2.03 3.88 -1.08
CA GLY A 105 1.20 2.90 -1.79
C GLY A 105 0.17 3.56 -2.71
N LEU A 106 -0.56 4.56 -2.20
CA LEU A 106 -1.54 5.33 -2.98
C LEU A 106 -0.89 6.10 -4.15
N LEU A 107 0.25 6.75 -3.92
CA LEU A 107 0.98 7.44 -4.98
C LEU A 107 1.51 6.48 -6.05
N LEU A 108 2.00 5.32 -5.62
CA LEU A 108 2.50 4.29 -6.52
C LEU A 108 1.39 3.74 -7.41
N VAL A 109 0.19 3.50 -6.89
CA VAL A 109 -0.93 3.05 -7.73
C VAL A 109 -1.42 4.15 -8.67
N MET A 110 -1.38 5.43 -8.27
CA MET A 110 -1.72 6.53 -9.18
C MET A 110 -0.73 6.70 -10.33
N ALA A 111 0.56 6.46 -10.11
CA ALA A 111 1.62 6.67 -11.09
C ALA A 111 2.00 5.41 -11.89
N TYR A 112 1.79 4.23 -11.30
CA TYR A 112 2.25 2.93 -11.81
C TYR A 112 1.16 1.86 -11.70
N ASP A 113 -0.09 2.26 -11.93
CA ASP A 113 -1.29 1.40 -11.93
C ASP A 113 -1.06 0.10 -12.72
N ARG A 114 -0.59 0.20 -13.97
CA ARG A 114 -0.38 -0.94 -14.86
C ARG A 114 0.65 -1.92 -14.31
N GLN A 115 1.77 -1.42 -13.77
CA GLN A 115 2.81 -2.26 -13.19
C GLN A 115 2.30 -3.00 -11.95
N LEU A 116 1.51 -2.33 -11.10
CA LEU A 116 0.92 -2.93 -9.91
C LEU A 116 -0.18 -3.93 -10.28
N THR A 117 -1.07 -3.59 -11.22
CA THR A 117 -2.08 -4.50 -11.81
C THR A 117 -1.43 -5.80 -12.27
N GLU A 118 -0.42 -5.71 -13.13
CA GLU A 118 0.25 -6.90 -13.65
C GLU A 118 0.98 -7.68 -12.55
N ALA A 119 1.66 -6.98 -11.62
CA ALA A 119 2.32 -7.64 -10.50
C ALA A 119 1.33 -8.43 -9.62
N TYR A 120 0.15 -7.87 -9.34
CA TYR A 120 -0.88 -8.49 -8.51
C TYR A 120 -1.53 -9.68 -9.22
N LYS A 121 -1.92 -9.52 -10.50
CA LYS A 121 -2.45 -10.60 -11.33
C LYS A 121 -1.46 -11.77 -11.43
N GLN A 122 -0.19 -11.48 -11.71
CA GLN A 122 0.85 -12.51 -11.81
C GLN A 122 1.15 -13.20 -10.47
N ALA A 123 1.13 -12.46 -9.35
CA ALA A 123 1.29 -13.03 -8.03
C ALA A 123 0.16 -13.99 -7.67
N PHE A 124 -1.09 -13.59 -7.94
CA PHE A 124 -2.26 -14.41 -7.74
C PHE A 124 -2.26 -15.66 -8.63
N LEU A 125 -1.94 -15.51 -9.92
CA LEU A 125 -1.83 -16.64 -10.86
C LEU A 125 -0.79 -17.68 -10.38
N ARG A 126 0.34 -17.23 -9.84
CA ARG A 126 1.36 -18.13 -9.27
C ARG A 126 0.85 -18.87 -8.04
N TYR A 127 0.05 -18.23 -7.20
CA TYR A 127 -0.61 -18.87 -6.06
C TYR A 127 -1.58 -19.97 -6.53
N MET A 128 -2.44 -19.66 -7.50
CA MET A 128 -3.41 -20.60 -8.05
C MET A 128 -2.74 -21.84 -8.67
N ARG A 129 -1.58 -21.69 -9.32
CA ARG A 129 -0.82 -22.82 -9.91
C ARG A 129 -0.14 -23.73 -8.88
N LYS A 130 0.05 -23.26 -7.65
CA LYS A 130 0.68 -24.03 -6.56
C LYS A 130 -0.34 -24.79 -5.72
N ARG A 131 -1.63 -24.55 -5.94
CA ARG A 131 -2.76 -25.16 -5.26
C ARG A 131 -3.29 -26.34 -6.08
#